data_AF-A0A9D7D055-F1
#
_entry.id   AF-A0A9D7D055-F1
#
_cell.length_a   1.000
_cell.length_b   1.000
_cell.length_c   1.000
_cell.angle_alpha   90.00
_cell.angle_beta   90.00
_cell.angle_gamma   90.00
#
_symmetry.space_group_name_H-M   'P 1'
#
loop_
_entity.id
_entity.type
_entity.pdbx_description
1 polymer ?
#
loop_
_entity_poly.entity_id
_entity_poly.type
_entity_poly.pdbx_seq_one_letter_code
_entity_poly.pdbx_strand_id
1 'polypeptide(L)'
;MTRPELLAGVAVLASLWGCRDLERWSSGDGRYEGSVTNASFVRAGIAESTKMCLTFDASHLEDRPGSLTSSDGRFAAAPLVPIAPLAHDPLALLAFGADRSKNLVFAVRAESDAGASDVLAIVSLMDSGDAEVRLLRPSTTDSGVFAVFALQKKEGPCSFRSP
;
A
#
# COMPACT_ATOMS: atom_id res chain seq x y z
N MET A 1 38.16 4.33 56.15
CA MET A 1 37.29 5.22 55.35
C MET A 1 36.61 4.38 54.27
N THR A 2 35.28 4.19 54.43
CA THR A 2 34.22 4.03 53.40
C THR A 2 34.45 3.19 52.12
N ARG A 3 33.80 1.99 52.07
CA ARG A 3 32.86 1.38 51.06
C ARG A 3 32.77 1.97 49.62
N PRO A 4 32.26 1.27 48.56
CA PRO A 4 31.66 -0.09 48.45
C PRO A 4 31.98 -0.86 47.12
N GLU A 5 31.30 -2.00 46.95
CA GLU A 5 31.21 -2.92 45.82
C GLU A 5 30.76 -2.30 44.48
N LEU A 6 31.19 -2.87 43.35
CA LEU A 6 30.58 -2.65 42.04
C LEU A 6 30.20 -4.00 41.42
N LEU A 7 28.95 -4.35 41.69
CA LEU A 7 28.13 -5.34 41.02
C LEU A 7 27.89 -4.99 39.53
N ALA A 8 27.58 -6.05 38.77
CA ALA A 8 26.71 -6.05 37.59
C ALA A 8 27.29 -5.50 36.27
N GLY A 9 27.97 -6.39 35.53
CA GLY A 9 28.25 -6.22 34.10
C GLY A 9 27.59 -7.31 33.26
N VAL A 10 26.25 -7.35 33.21
CA VAL A 10 25.50 -8.10 32.18
C VAL A 10 24.46 -7.13 31.62
N ALA A 11 24.87 -6.29 30.67
CA ALA A 11 23.96 -5.52 29.86
C ALA A 11 23.42 -6.45 28.76
N VAL A 12 22.18 -6.90 28.95
CA VAL A 12 21.40 -7.64 27.97
C VAL A 12 21.20 -6.77 26.73
N LEU A 13 21.99 -7.03 25.68
CA LEU A 13 21.76 -6.54 24.33
C LEU A 13 20.66 -7.39 23.68
N ALA A 14 19.40 -7.13 24.01
CA ALA A 14 18.25 -7.75 23.35
C ALA A 14 17.14 -6.72 23.14
N SER A 15 17.39 -5.74 22.25
CA SER A 15 16.36 -4.77 21.84
C SER A 15 16.59 -4.24 20.42
N LEU A 16 16.84 -5.14 19.45
CA LEU A 16 16.84 -4.78 18.02
C LEU A 16 15.79 -5.51 17.18
N TRP A 17 14.91 -6.31 17.78
CA TRP A 17 13.84 -7.01 17.03
C TRP A 17 12.55 -6.19 17.04
N GLY A 18 12.64 -4.98 16.48
CA GLY A 18 11.50 -4.15 16.11
C GLY A 18 11.09 -4.32 14.65
N CYS A 19 11.71 -5.26 13.91
CA CYS A 19 11.26 -5.66 12.58
C CYS A 19 9.89 -6.31 12.72
N ARG A 20 8.82 -5.52 12.60
CA ARG A 20 7.49 -6.07 12.37
C ARG A 20 7.57 -6.88 11.08
N ASP A 21 7.34 -8.18 11.21
CA ASP A 21 7.31 -9.09 10.08
C ASP A 21 6.14 -8.70 9.16
N LEU A 22 6.48 -8.06 8.04
CA LEU A 22 5.54 -7.71 6.98
C LEU A 22 5.44 -8.80 5.91
N GLU A 23 6.26 -9.86 5.98
CA GLU A 23 6.36 -10.87 4.93
C GLU A 23 5.05 -11.63 4.73
N ARG A 24 4.23 -11.75 5.79
CA ARG A 24 2.90 -12.38 5.70
C ARG A 24 1.97 -11.72 4.67
N TRP A 25 2.19 -10.44 4.36
CA TRP A 25 1.43 -9.70 3.35
C TRP A 25 2.07 -9.72 1.96
N SER A 26 3.25 -10.31 1.77
CA SER A 26 3.77 -10.55 0.42
C SER A 26 2.80 -11.45 -0.37
N SER A 27 2.52 -11.09 -1.62
CA SER A 27 1.64 -11.86 -2.49
C SER A 27 2.28 -13.19 -2.94
N GLY A 28 3.62 -13.28 -2.96
CA GLY A 28 4.35 -14.41 -3.54
C GLY A 28 3.98 -14.59 -5.01
N ASP A 29 3.70 -15.82 -5.42
CA ASP A 29 3.22 -16.16 -6.77
C ASP A 29 1.73 -15.79 -7.00
N GLY A 30 1.05 -15.29 -5.97
CA GLY A 30 -0.32 -14.82 -6.01
C GLY A 30 -0.44 -13.31 -6.24
N ARG A 31 -1.61 -12.78 -5.87
CA ARG A 31 -1.94 -11.35 -5.96
C ARG A 31 -3.01 -10.98 -4.94
N TYR A 32 -3.20 -9.69 -4.74
CA TYR A 32 -4.38 -9.11 -4.10
C TYR A 32 -5.35 -8.62 -5.18
N GLU A 33 -6.62 -9.01 -5.13
CA GLU A 33 -7.60 -8.60 -6.14
C GLU A 33 -8.96 -8.31 -5.52
N GLY A 34 -9.64 -7.28 -6.02
CA GLY A 34 -10.98 -6.91 -5.58
C GLY A 34 -11.61 -5.80 -6.41
N SER A 35 -12.84 -5.43 -6.04
CA SER A 35 -13.61 -4.38 -6.71
C SER A 35 -13.48 -3.05 -5.97
N VAL A 36 -13.76 -1.94 -6.67
CA VAL A 36 -13.94 -0.65 -6.02
C VAL A 36 -15.11 -0.71 -5.02
N THR A 37 -14.94 -0.09 -3.86
CA THR A 37 -15.99 -0.01 -2.84
C THR A 37 -17.18 0.77 -3.38
N ASN A 38 -18.36 0.15 -3.32
CA ASN A 38 -19.58 0.72 -3.87
C ASN A 38 -20.23 1.72 -2.90
N ALA A 39 -19.69 2.95 -2.89
CA ALA A 39 -20.33 4.12 -2.32
C ALA A 39 -20.00 5.34 -3.18
N SER A 40 -21.02 6.05 -3.68
CA SER A 40 -20.83 7.13 -4.66
C SER A 40 -20.03 8.32 -4.11
N PHE A 41 -20.00 8.53 -2.80
CA PHE A 41 -19.18 9.55 -2.14
C PHE A 41 -17.70 9.14 -1.95
N VAL A 42 -17.34 7.89 -2.23
CA VAL A 42 -15.95 7.39 -2.16
C VAL A 42 -15.32 7.12 -3.52
N ARG A 43 -15.84 7.75 -4.59
CA ARG A 43 -15.35 7.52 -5.96
C ARG A 43 -15.41 8.76 -6.84
N ALA A 44 -14.28 9.12 -7.43
CA ALA A 44 -14.14 10.11 -8.49
C ALA A 44 -13.21 9.56 -9.57
N GLY A 45 -13.59 9.72 -10.85
CA GLY A 45 -12.76 9.36 -11.99
C GLY A 45 -12.50 7.86 -12.21
N ILE A 46 -13.15 6.94 -11.48
CA ILE A 46 -13.02 5.47 -11.60
C ILE A 46 -14.43 4.89 -11.78
N ALA A 47 -14.68 3.90 -12.65
CA ALA A 47 -16.02 3.30 -12.83
C ALA A 47 -16.39 2.30 -11.71
N GLU A 48 -17.68 2.10 -11.40
CA GLU A 48 -18.14 1.18 -10.33
C GLU A 48 -17.82 -0.30 -10.59
N SER A 49 -17.67 -0.68 -11.86
CA SER A 49 -17.30 -2.04 -12.27
C SER A 49 -15.78 -2.27 -12.22
N THR A 50 -14.99 -1.26 -11.88
CA THR A 50 -13.52 -1.36 -11.90
C THR A 50 -13.03 -2.32 -10.83
N LYS A 51 -12.18 -3.24 -11.26
CA LYS A 51 -11.41 -4.12 -10.38
C LYS A 51 -9.96 -3.68 -10.35
N MET A 52 -9.33 -3.92 -9.22
CA MET A 52 -7.92 -3.65 -8.99
C MET A 52 -7.22 -4.96 -8.65
N CYS A 53 -5.99 -5.07 -9.13
CA CYS A 53 -5.08 -6.15 -8.85
C CYS A 53 -3.75 -5.56 -8.39
N LEU A 54 -3.22 -6.07 -7.29
CA LEU A 54 -1.98 -5.66 -6.67
C LEU A 54 -1.07 -6.89 -6.56
N THR A 55 0.13 -6.78 -7.11
CA THR A 55 1.26 -7.64 -6.70
C THR A 55 2.03 -6.88 -5.63
N PHE A 56 2.46 -7.57 -4.57
CA PHE A 56 3.09 -6.90 -3.44
C PHE A 56 4.21 -7.75 -2.85
N ASP A 57 5.38 -7.16 -2.67
CA ASP A 57 6.53 -7.79 -2.04
C ASP A 57 6.99 -6.96 -0.85
N ALA A 58 6.62 -7.42 0.35
CA ALA A 58 6.97 -6.77 1.61
C ALA A 58 8.45 -6.90 1.98
N SER A 59 9.21 -7.78 1.30
CA SER A 59 10.66 -7.91 1.50
C SER A 59 11.47 -6.92 0.64
N HIS A 60 10.83 -6.32 -0.36
CA HIS A 60 11.44 -5.39 -1.32
C HIS A 60 10.71 -4.03 -1.34
N LEU A 61 10.32 -3.52 -0.16
CA LEU A 61 9.49 -2.31 -0.06
C LEU A 61 10.14 -1.05 -0.64
N GLU A 62 11.47 -0.97 -0.61
CA GLU A 62 12.21 0.24 -0.99
C GLU A 62 12.64 0.24 -2.46
N ASP A 63 12.72 -0.92 -3.11
CA ASP A 63 13.23 -1.07 -4.48
C ASP A 63 12.18 -1.62 -5.44
N ARG A 64 11.46 -2.68 -5.06
CA ARG A 64 10.51 -3.39 -5.92
C ARG A 64 9.28 -3.88 -5.13
N PRO A 65 8.50 -2.95 -4.54
CA PRO A 65 7.35 -3.30 -3.70
C PRO A 65 6.21 -3.99 -4.45
N GLY A 66 6.17 -3.89 -5.78
CA GLY A 66 5.16 -4.53 -6.62
C GLY A 66 4.52 -3.58 -7.63
N SER A 67 3.30 -3.91 -8.08
CA SER A 67 2.61 -3.16 -9.13
C SER A 67 1.09 -3.21 -9.02
N LEU A 68 0.43 -2.21 -9.61
CA LEU A 68 -1.02 -2.15 -9.79
C LEU A 68 -1.43 -2.46 -11.23
N THR A 69 -2.51 -3.21 -11.37
CA THR A 69 -3.22 -3.41 -12.63
C THR A 69 -4.70 -3.16 -12.39
N SER A 70 -5.39 -2.49 -13.30
CA SER A 70 -6.83 -2.25 -13.21
C SER A 70 -7.57 -2.75 -14.44
N SER A 71 -8.83 -3.16 -14.24
CA SER A 71 -9.65 -3.72 -15.32
C SER A 71 -10.08 -2.70 -16.37
N ASP A 72 -10.00 -1.41 -16.05
CA ASP A 72 -10.28 -0.30 -16.97
C ASP A 72 -9.04 0.13 -17.78
N GLY A 73 -7.91 -0.56 -17.61
CA GLY A 73 -6.66 -0.28 -18.34
C GLY A 73 -5.89 0.94 -17.83
N ARG A 74 -6.40 1.68 -16.84
CA ARG A 74 -5.70 2.84 -16.26
C ARG A 74 -4.35 2.50 -15.67
N PHE A 75 -4.24 1.31 -15.08
CA PHE A 75 -2.99 0.77 -14.59
C PHE A 75 -2.71 -0.55 -15.32
N ALA A 76 -1.57 -0.62 -16.00
CA ALA A 76 -1.11 -1.79 -16.73
C ALA A 76 0.24 -2.25 -16.16
N ALA A 77 0.19 -3.10 -15.12
CA ALA A 77 1.37 -3.47 -14.33
C ALA A 77 2.21 -2.24 -13.90
N ALA A 78 1.53 -1.16 -13.51
CA ALA A 78 2.14 0.10 -13.15
C ALA A 78 2.93 -0.07 -11.83
N PRO A 79 4.25 0.21 -11.81
CA PRO A 79 5.07 -0.04 -10.64
C PRO A 79 4.67 0.86 -9.47
N LEU A 80 4.69 0.30 -8.27
CA LEU A 80 4.59 1.06 -7.03
C LEU A 80 5.96 1.71 -6.76
N VAL A 81 6.01 3.04 -6.76
CA VAL A 81 7.22 3.80 -6.45
C VAL A 81 7.15 4.27 -5.00
N PRO A 82 8.01 3.78 -4.09
CA PRO A 82 7.99 4.15 -2.69
C PRO A 82 8.17 5.65 -2.48
N ILE A 83 7.33 6.23 -1.62
CA ILE A 83 7.55 7.58 -1.11
C ILE A 83 8.09 7.44 0.31
N ALA A 84 9.39 7.64 0.46
CA ALA A 84 10.06 7.54 1.75
C ALA A 84 9.45 8.56 2.74
N PRO A 85 9.05 8.14 3.94
CA PRO A 85 8.60 9.06 4.99
C PRO A 85 9.71 10.07 5.31
N LEU A 86 9.37 11.35 5.33
CA LEU A 86 10.28 12.37 5.85
C LEU A 86 10.32 12.29 7.38
N ALA A 87 11.40 12.78 8.00
CA ALA A 87 11.45 12.92 9.44
C ALA A 87 10.29 13.83 9.90
N HIS A 88 9.52 13.36 10.88
CA HIS A 88 8.30 14.03 11.35
C HIS A 88 7.20 14.18 10.30
N ASP A 89 7.14 13.31 9.29
CA ASP A 89 6.08 13.32 8.28
C ASP A 89 4.72 12.93 8.90
N PRO A 90 3.75 13.85 8.99
CA PRO A 90 2.42 13.55 9.51
C PRO A 90 1.64 12.58 8.63
N LEU A 91 1.97 12.47 7.33
CA LEU A 91 1.34 11.50 6.44
C LEU A 91 1.71 10.07 6.83
N ALA A 92 2.89 9.84 7.38
CA ALA A 92 3.31 8.55 7.92
C ALA A 92 2.54 8.15 9.20
N LEU A 93 1.88 9.11 9.84
CA LEU A 93 1.02 8.91 11.02
C LEU A 93 -0.45 8.67 10.64
N LEU A 94 -0.82 8.76 9.36
CA LEU A 94 -2.20 8.53 8.93
C LEU A 94 -2.66 7.12 9.29
N ALA A 95 -3.68 7.05 10.14
CA ALA A 95 -4.38 5.84 10.51
C ALA A 95 -5.77 5.83 9.86
N PHE A 96 -6.07 4.80 9.08
CA PHE A 96 -7.36 4.67 8.38
C PHE A 96 -8.31 3.73 9.13
N GLY A 97 -8.58 3.98 10.41
CA GLY A 97 -9.38 3.09 11.24
C GLY A 97 -8.58 1.94 11.87
N ALA A 98 -9.21 1.19 12.77
CA ALA A 98 -8.52 0.31 13.73
C ALA A 98 -7.92 -0.97 13.13
N ASP A 99 -8.47 -1.49 12.04
CA ASP A 99 -8.16 -2.86 11.58
C ASP A 99 -6.95 -2.96 10.63
N ARG A 100 -6.09 -1.94 10.63
CA ARG A 100 -4.97 -1.78 9.69
C ARG A 100 -3.64 -1.82 10.43
N SER A 101 -2.87 -2.86 10.15
CA SER A 101 -1.53 -3.06 10.68
C SER A 101 -0.54 -1.99 10.21
N LYS A 102 -0.61 -1.60 8.94
CA LYS A 102 0.36 -0.67 8.33
C LYS A 102 -0.25 0.04 7.11
N ASN A 103 0.08 1.31 6.94
CA ASN A 103 -0.17 2.06 5.71
C ASN A 103 1.17 2.38 5.04
N LEU A 104 1.23 2.17 3.74
CA LEU A 104 2.38 2.45 2.89
C LEU A 104 1.94 3.39 1.77
N VAL A 105 2.79 4.33 1.42
CA VAL A 105 2.46 5.40 0.49
C VAL A 105 3.37 5.29 -0.72
N PHE A 106 2.76 5.24 -1.90
CA PHE A 106 3.44 5.06 -3.18
C PHE A 106 2.96 6.10 -4.19
N ALA A 107 3.83 6.48 -5.11
CA ALA A 107 3.40 7.04 -6.39
C ALA A 107 3.17 5.88 -7.38
N VAL A 108 2.14 6.02 -8.21
CA VAL A 108 1.87 5.11 -9.33
C VAL A 108 1.47 5.93 -10.54
N ARG A 109 2.01 5.59 -11.70
CA ARG A 109 1.67 6.27 -12.95
C ARG A 109 0.40 5.65 -13.54
N ALA A 110 -0.64 6.48 -13.68
CA ALA A 110 -1.88 6.14 -14.35
C ALA A 110 -1.82 6.58 -15.81
N GLU A 111 -2.25 5.70 -16.72
CA GLU A 111 -2.54 6.05 -18.10
C GLU A 111 -3.92 6.73 -18.19
N SER A 112 -4.02 7.80 -18.97
CA SER A 112 -5.29 8.50 -19.19
C SER A 112 -5.35 9.08 -20.60
N ASP A 113 -6.56 9.45 -21.04
CA ASP A 113 -6.78 10.07 -22.36
C ASP A 113 -6.02 11.40 -22.54
N ALA A 114 -5.70 12.08 -21.44
CA ALA A 114 -4.91 13.31 -21.42
C ALA A 114 -3.40 13.07 -21.26
N GLY A 115 -2.96 11.81 -21.31
CA GLY A 115 -1.59 11.37 -21.05
C GLY A 115 -1.38 10.74 -19.68
N ALA A 116 -0.14 10.32 -19.42
CA ALA A 116 0.22 9.69 -18.15
C ALA A 116 0.28 10.71 -17.02
N SER A 117 -0.17 10.33 -15.82
CA SER A 117 -0.14 11.19 -14.64
C SER A 117 0.08 10.38 -13.37
N ASP A 118 0.73 11.00 -12.38
CA ASP A 118 0.97 10.33 -11.10
C ASP A 118 -0.27 10.38 -10.21
N VAL A 119 -0.54 9.26 -9.56
CA VAL A 119 -1.59 9.06 -8.58
C VAL A 119 -0.92 8.59 -7.29
N LEU A 120 -1.35 9.16 -6.17
CA LEU A 120 -0.93 8.70 -4.86
C LEU A 120 -1.72 7.43 -4.52
N ALA A 121 -1.01 6.33 -4.29
CA ALA A 121 -1.58 5.06 -3.85
C ALA A 121 -1.20 4.81 -2.40
N ILE A 122 -2.21 4.67 -1.53
CA ILE A 122 -2.02 4.22 -0.15
C ILE A 122 -2.41 2.75 -0.08
N VAL A 123 -1.43 1.89 0.19
CA VAL A 123 -1.63 0.46 0.42
C VAL A 123 -1.72 0.23 1.92
N SER A 124 -2.92 -0.14 2.38
CA SER A 124 -3.21 -0.49 3.76
C SER A 124 -3.19 -2.01 3.91
N LEU A 125 -2.29 -2.51 4.75
CA LEU A 125 -2.19 -3.92 5.11
C LEU A 125 -3.14 -4.21 6.27
N MET A 126 -4.13 -5.06 6.05
CA MET A 126 -5.20 -5.36 7.00
C MET A 126 -4.77 -6.47 7.96
N ASP A 127 -5.29 -6.45 9.19
CA ASP A 127 -5.02 -7.50 10.18
C ASP A 127 -5.54 -8.87 9.75
N SER A 128 -6.57 -8.91 8.89
CA SER A 128 -7.12 -10.14 8.29
C SER A 128 -6.17 -10.84 7.31
N GLY A 129 -5.10 -10.17 6.88
CA GLY A 129 -4.22 -10.62 5.79
C GLY A 129 -4.60 -10.09 4.41
N ASP A 130 -5.75 -9.40 4.31
CA ASP A 130 -6.20 -8.66 3.13
C ASP A 130 -5.41 -7.36 2.93
N ALA A 131 -5.67 -6.68 1.81
CA ALA A 131 -5.13 -5.36 1.52
C ALA A 131 -6.24 -4.41 1.09
N GLU A 132 -6.02 -3.12 1.31
CA GLU A 132 -6.88 -2.05 0.81
C GLU A 132 -6.02 -1.03 0.06
N VAL A 133 -6.47 -0.59 -1.11
CA VAL A 133 -5.77 0.43 -1.90
C VAL A 133 -6.64 1.67 -2.00
N ARG A 134 -6.13 2.82 -1.53
CA ARG A 134 -6.74 4.13 -1.76
C ARG A 134 -5.96 4.86 -2.83
N LEU A 135 -6.66 5.35 -3.84
CA LEU A 135 -6.10 6.19 -4.89
C LEU A 135 -6.50 7.64 -4.69
N LEU A 136 -5.55 8.55 -4.79
CA LEU A 136 -5.74 9.97 -4.61
C LEU A 136 -5.00 10.75 -5.70
N ARG A 137 -5.73 11.53 -6.47
CA ARG A 137 -5.20 12.58 -7.32
C ARG A 137 -6.16 13.76 -7.28
N PRO A 138 -5.84 14.84 -6.54
CA PRO A 138 -6.68 16.03 -6.54
C PRO A 138 -6.68 16.65 -7.93
N SER A 139 -7.83 17.17 -8.35
CA SER A 139 -7.96 18.00 -9.54
C SER A 139 -9.00 19.08 -9.29
N THR A 140 -8.80 20.25 -9.89
CA THR A 140 -9.79 21.33 -9.88
C THR A 140 -10.86 21.15 -10.97
N THR A 141 -10.74 20.10 -11.79
CA THR A 141 -11.70 19.68 -12.81
C THR A 141 -12.23 18.28 -12.50
N ASP A 142 -13.18 17.78 -13.29
CA ASP A 142 -13.75 16.43 -13.14
C ASP A 142 -12.78 15.27 -13.47
N SER A 143 -11.49 15.59 -13.65
CA SER A 143 -10.40 14.63 -13.86
C SER A 143 -9.76 14.13 -12.56
N GLY A 144 -10.31 14.47 -11.39
CA GLY A 144 -9.81 13.98 -10.11
C GLY A 144 -9.91 12.46 -9.99
N VAL A 145 -9.02 11.84 -9.22
CA VAL A 145 -9.11 10.42 -8.85
C VAL A 145 -9.27 10.30 -7.35
N PHE A 146 -10.34 9.64 -6.95
CA PHE A 146 -10.53 9.16 -5.61
C PHE A 146 -11.17 7.78 -5.70
N ALA A 147 -10.58 6.76 -5.08
CA ALA A 147 -11.19 5.44 -5.03
C ALA A 147 -10.61 4.63 -3.89
N VAL A 148 -11.42 3.72 -3.35
CA VAL A 148 -11.00 2.72 -2.35
C VAL A 148 -11.31 1.34 -2.90
N PHE A 149 -10.34 0.44 -2.89
CA PHE A 149 -10.49 -0.96 -3.28
C PHE A 149 -10.20 -1.85 -2.08
N ALA A 150 -11.14 -2.75 -1.75
CA ALA A 150 -10.89 -3.83 -0.80
C ALA A 150 -10.41 -5.06 -1.58
N LEU A 151 -9.22 -5.57 -1.27
CA LEU A 151 -8.54 -6.60 -2.03
C LEU A 151 -8.30 -7.84 -1.17
N GLN A 152 -8.59 -9.01 -1.74
CA GLN A 152 -8.35 -10.31 -1.11
C GLN A 152 -7.19 -11.02 -1.78
N LYS A 153 -6.43 -11.79 -1.01
CA LYS A 153 -5.34 -12.60 -1.56
C LYS A 153 -5.91 -13.73 -2.44
N LYS A 154 -5.35 -13.91 -3.62
CA LYS A 154 -5.72 -14.93 -4.62
C LYS A 154 -4.48 -15.57 -5.23
N GLU A 155 -4.60 -16.81 -5.65
CA GLU A 155 -3.55 -17.52 -6.40
C GLU A 155 -3.51 -17.10 -7.87
N GLY A 156 -2.31 -17.16 -8.46
CA GLY A 156 -2.04 -16.86 -9.87
C GLY A 156 -1.85 -15.35 -10.15
N PRO A 157 -1.45 -15.00 -11.38
CA PRO A 157 -1.03 -13.64 -11.74
C PRO A 157 -2.20 -12.68 -11.93
N CYS A 158 -1.92 -11.37 -11.86
CA CYS A 158 -2.86 -10.34 -12.31
C CYS A 158 -3.21 -10.56 -13.78
N SER A 159 -4.51 -10.77 -14.04
CA SER A 159 -5.00 -11.09 -15.38
C SER A 159 -6.34 -10.41 -15.63
N PHE A 160 -6.31 -9.09 -15.75
CA PHE A 160 -7.40 -8.38 -16.42
C PHE A 160 -7.13 -8.43 -17.92
N ARG A 161 -7.98 -9.12 -18.68
CA ARG A 161 -7.98 -8.96 -20.13
C ARG A 161 -8.37 -7.52 -20.39
N SER A 162 -7.53 -6.79 -21.13
CA SER A 162 -7.99 -5.58 -21.81
C SER A 162 -9.26 -5.94 -22.60
N PRO A 163 -10.36 -5.18 -22.46
CA PRO A 163 -11.54 -5.37 -23.30
C PRO A 163 -11.19 -5.21 -24.78
#